data_AF-A0A662LT89-F1
#
_entry.id   AF-A0A662LT89-F1
#
_cell.length_a   1.000
_cell.length_b   1.000
_cell.length_c   1.000
_cell.angle_alpha   90.00
_cell.angle_beta   90.00
_cell.angle_gamma   90.00
#
_symmetry.space_group_name_H-M   'P 1'
#
loop_
_entity.id
_entity.type
_entity.pdbx_description
1 polymer ?
#
loop_
_entity_poly.entity_id
_entity_poly.type
_entity_poly.pdbx_seq_one_letter_code
_entity_poly.pdbx_strand_id
1 'polypeptide(L)'
;MVRICKKHLFQKLKQKKGILFHIIGLISVVWFVIRVFPAPHRSQYPCQQLAIPFALGYIAFWSVLVFGFITWVKKVQTKTFAVSPSILIVFILLFSISSISFANVSQLGTSQYQPWDPIPKQPIGVPTGIFPGRVVWTWNPDATEKNLDGYWWESQNNDLEVIDSMFSSGLQSLTNASNDLEAWNNLFTYFNVKQGKGEHGYTPGEKIAIKVNLNNCWNTLSHIDDYKTRDNERDAHPDVVNSLLHHLTDIVGVEQSLITVYDTSRPMPNWFFDPVSSSYPDVKYIDAFGGASGRLQGKASNISFYFSDGVIRSLPVCVVDADYLINIPIMKQHPINHGVTLSGKNLFGTFIEPVMDLHPYHESGQIMGNPAPQIDLLGAEELGGKTLLYIGDALYSTLNDHRTIYHFQMEPFFDDWTNSIFLSQDPIAIDSVMYDFLHTEGPIPIEGSQNYLHQGAQPDLEVYDPENDGIFISESIGVHEHWDISESIFSSGRYSGYENQGIDFIYLGANPEESTVITIDQPAYHHLYVSNMPVNFSIRWKDYYLFPATIVIGAITVKTIIIPSTANIDHVDFFVDGVLQKQDDEFPYDWNWTSMSFGSHILTVTASYDDEITSTAERALIKLF
;
A
#
# COMPACT_ATOMS: atom_id res chain seq x y z
N MET A 1 56.00 22.54 -14.12
CA MET A 1 55.97 22.37 -12.65
C MET A 1 54.81 23.17 -12.09
N VAL A 2 53.64 22.54 -11.90
CA VAL A 2 52.54 23.14 -11.14
C VAL A 2 52.71 22.72 -9.69
N ARG A 3 52.93 23.68 -8.79
CA ARG A 3 52.98 23.43 -7.33
C ARG A 3 51.58 22.99 -6.89
N ILE A 4 51.36 21.68 -6.81
CA ILE A 4 50.20 21.11 -6.12
C ILE A 4 50.34 21.51 -4.66
N CYS A 5 49.48 22.43 -4.23
CA CYS A 5 49.47 22.96 -2.87
C CYS A 5 49.10 21.83 -1.89
N LYS A 6 50.06 21.39 -1.06
CA LYS A 6 49.90 20.34 -0.04
C LYS A 6 48.69 20.55 0.88
N LYS A 7 48.15 21.76 1.01
CA LYS A 7 46.98 22.06 1.85
C LYS A 7 45.65 21.49 1.34
N HIS A 8 45.46 21.31 0.02
CA HIS A 8 44.18 20.85 -0.54
C HIS A 8 43.99 19.32 -0.48
N LEU A 9 45.06 18.54 -0.61
CA LEU A 9 45.01 17.07 -0.53
C LEU A 9 44.65 16.60 0.89
N PHE A 10 45.22 17.23 1.92
CA PHE A 10 44.91 16.95 3.32
C PHE A 10 43.52 17.42 3.76
N GLN A 11 42.94 18.41 3.09
CA GLN A 11 41.54 18.83 3.33
C GLN A 11 40.53 17.81 2.79
N LYS A 12 40.80 17.17 1.64
CA LYS A 12 39.94 16.07 1.12
C LYS A 12 39.99 14.81 1.99
N LEU A 13 41.16 14.49 2.55
CA LEU A 13 41.32 13.38 3.51
C LEU A 13 40.62 13.62 4.87
N LYS A 14 40.20 14.86 5.16
CA LYS A 14 39.46 15.22 6.39
C LYS A 14 37.93 15.12 6.26
N GLN A 15 37.39 14.65 5.14
CA GLN A 15 35.94 14.43 5.05
C GLN A 15 35.52 13.25 5.93
N LYS A 16 34.71 13.54 6.96
CA LYS A 16 34.16 12.58 7.94
C LYS A 16 33.55 11.32 7.29
N LYS A 17 32.98 11.45 6.09
CA LYS A 17 32.28 10.37 5.36
C LYS A 17 33.21 9.23 4.90
N GLY A 18 34.42 9.52 4.44
CA GLY A 18 35.36 8.48 3.99
C GLY A 18 35.92 7.66 5.16
N ILE A 19 36.20 8.33 6.28
CA ILE A 19 36.61 7.67 7.53
C ILE A 19 35.45 6.82 8.08
N LEU A 20 34.22 7.35 8.04
CA LEU A 20 33.02 6.65 8.48
C LEU A 20 32.75 5.38 7.66
N PHE A 21 32.96 5.39 6.33
CA PHE A 21 32.86 4.19 5.49
C PHE A 21 33.79 3.07 5.97
N HIS A 22 35.06 3.38 6.29
CA HIS A 22 36.00 2.38 6.80
C HIS A 22 35.64 1.86 8.19
N ILE A 23 35.19 2.75 9.09
CA ILE A 23 34.77 2.37 10.44
C ILE A 23 33.54 1.46 10.39
N ILE A 24 32.48 1.89 9.70
CA ILE A 24 31.22 1.12 9.57
C ILE A 24 31.47 -0.19 8.84
N GLY A 25 32.20 -0.17 7.72
CA GLY A 25 32.51 -1.39 6.96
C GLY A 25 33.30 -2.40 7.78
N LEU A 26 34.33 -1.97 8.52
CA LEU A 26 35.15 -2.87 9.35
C LEU A 26 34.35 -3.43 10.52
N ILE A 27 33.59 -2.59 11.24
CA ILE A 27 32.73 -3.03 12.35
C ILE A 27 31.71 -4.05 11.84
N SER A 28 31.09 -3.80 10.68
CA SER A 28 30.09 -4.69 10.09
C SER A 28 30.69 -6.05 9.71
N VAL A 29 31.88 -6.08 9.11
CA VAL A 29 32.58 -7.35 8.80
C VAL A 29 32.94 -8.12 10.07
N VAL A 30 33.54 -7.45 11.05
CA VAL A 30 33.95 -8.09 12.32
C VAL A 30 32.73 -8.62 13.07
N TRP A 31 31.66 -7.84 13.14
CA TRP A 31 30.43 -8.22 13.81
C TRP A 31 29.76 -9.42 13.12
N PHE A 32 29.69 -9.41 11.78
CA PHE A 32 29.17 -10.52 10.99
C PHE A 32 29.97 -11.81 11.22
N VAL A 33 31.30 -11.74 11.16
CA VAL A 33 32.16 -12.91 11.39
C VAL A 33 32.02 -13.42 12.83
N ILE A 34 31.99 -12.56 13.83
CA ILE A 34 31.88 -13.01 15.23
C ILE A 34 30.52 -13.63 15.52
N ARG A 35 29.43 -13.15 14.90
CA ARG A 35 28.07 -13.58 15.25
C ARG A 35 27.55 -14.69 14.35
N VAL A 36 27.79 -14.62 13.05
CA VAL A 36 27.19 -15.53 12.06
C VAL A 36 28.05 -16.76 11.83
N PHE A 37 29.39 -16.65 11.85
CA PHE A 37 30.26 -17.80 11.60
C PHE A 37 30.11 -18.93 12.63
N PRO A 38 29.99 -18.64 13.95
CA PRO A 38 29.71 -19.67 14.95
C PRO A 38 28.29 -20.25 14.87
N ALA A 39 27.33 -19.54 14.25
CA ALA A 39 25.93 -19.93 14.17
C ALA A 39 25.28 -19.31 12.92
N PRO A 40 25.31 -20.00 11.76
CA PRO A 40 24.95 -19.41 10.46
C PRO A 40 23.53 -18.88 10.35
N HIS A 41 22.56 -19.45 11.07
CA HIS A 41 21.17 -18.97 11.08
C HIS A 41 21.04 -17.52 11.56
N ARG A 42 22.00 -17.01 12.33
CA ARG A 42 21.99 -15.64 12.85
C ARG A 42 22.15 -14.57 11.76
N SER A 43 22.52 -14.95 10.53
CA SER A 43 22.50 -14.03 9.39
C SER A 43 21.10 -13.46 9.12
N GLN A 44 20.06 -14.18 9.52
CA GLN A 44 18.66 -13.77 9.37
C GLN A 44 18.22 -12.71 10.40
N TYR A 45 19.02 -12.46 11.45
CA TYR A 45 18.66 -11.47 12.46
C TYR A 45 18.67 -10.06 11.85
N PRO A 46 17.71 -9.18 12.21
CA PRO A 46 17.60 -7.83 11.64
C PRO A 46 18.89 -7.01 11.73
N CYS A 47 19.62 -7.15 12.85
CA CYS A 47 20.90 -6.47 13.07
C CYS A 47 22.03 -6.99 12.17
N GLN A 48 21.97 -8.26 11.75
CA GLN A 48 22.90 -8.84 10.79
C GLN A 48 22.49 -8.51 9.35
N GLN A 49 21.19 -8.50 9.04
CA GLN A 49 20.67 -8.05 7.74
C GLN A 49 21.04 -6.59 7.42
N LEU A 50 21.10 -5.73 8.44
CA LEU A 50 21.63 -4.37 8.31
C LEU A 50 23.14 -4.35 8.03
N ALA A 51 23.93 -5.17 8.73
CA ALA A 51 25.39 -5.17 8.63
C ALA A 51 25.90 -5.83 7.34
N ILE A 52 25.18 -6.80 6.78
CA ILE A 52 25.52 -7.55 5.57
C ILE A 52 25.86 -6.65 4.36
N PRO A 53 25.01 -5.70 3.93
CA PRO A 53 25.31 -4.88 2.76
C PRO A 53 26.56 -4.01 2.96
N PHE A 54 26.79 -3.49 4.18
CA PHE A 54 28.02 -2.73 4.49
C PHE A 54 29.26 -3.64 4.51
N ALA A 55 29.14 -4.84 5.07
CA ALA A 55 30.22 -5.81 5.11
C ALA A 55 30.60 -6.32 3.71
N LEU A 56 29.62 -6.68 2.88
CA LEU A 56 29.83 -7.14 1.51
C LEU A 56 30.38 -6.02 0.62
N GLY A 57 29.84 -4.81 0.73
CA GLY A 57 30.36 -3.64 0.01
C GLY A 57 31.83 -3.33 0.39
N TYR A 58 32.17 -3.48 1.66
CA TYR A 58 33.54 -3.29 2.15
C TYR A 58 34.49 -4.40 1.65
N ILE A 59 34.05 -5.66 1.67
CA ILE A 59 34.82 -6.80 1.13
C ILE A 59 35.03 -6.65 -0.39
N ALA A 60 33.98 -6.29 -1.13
CA ALA A 60 34.07 -6.07 -2.58
C ALA A 60 35.05 -4.93 -2.91
N PHE A 61 34.99 -3.82 -2.18
CA PHE A 61 35.94 -2.71 -2.29
C PHE A 61 37.39 -3.16 -2.13
N TRP A 62 37.70 -3.95 -1.09
CA TRP A 62 39.05 -4.47 -0.87
C TRP A 62 39.45 -5.57 -1.87
N SER A 63 38.50 -6.37 -2.35
CA SER A 63 38.75 -7.46 -3.30
C SER A 63 39.23 -6.93 -4.65
N VAL A 64 38.62 -5.84 -5.13
CA VAL A 64 39.06 -5.13 -6.34
C VAL A 64 40.47 -4.55 -6.15
N LEU A 65 40.78 -4.01 -4.97
CA LEU A 65 42.08 -3.46 -4.62
C LEU A 65 43.18 -4.54 -4.60
N VAL A 66 42.91 -5.68 -3.98
CA VAL A 66 43.83 -6.82 -3.91
C VAL A 66 44.05 -7.43 -5.30
N PHE A 67 43.00 -7.57 -6.11
CA PHE A 67 43.11 -8.09 -7.47
C PHE A 67 43.93 -7.15 -8.38
N GLY A 68 43.68 -5.83 -8.31
CA GLY A 68 44.47 -4.81 -9.01
C GLY A 68 45.94 -4.81 -8.58
N PHE A 69 46.21 -5.00 -7.28
CA PHE A 69 47.56 -5.12 -6.76
C PHE A 69 48.28 -6.38 -7.24
N ILE A 70 47.62 -7.55 -7.20
CA ILE A 70 48.20 -8.83 -7.63
C ILE A 70 48.54 -8.80 -9.13
N THR A 71 47.64 -8.28 -9.96
CA THR A 71 47.85 -8.16 -11.41
C THR A 71 48.99 -7.20 -11.74
N TRP A 72 49.15 -6.12 -10.97
CA TRP A 72 50.29 -5.21 -11.08
C TRP A 72 51.61 -5.87 -10.64
N VAL A 73 51.65 -6.52 -9.47
CA VAL A 73 52.84 -7.23 -8.96
C VAL A 73 53.33 -8.28 -9.96
N LYS A 74 52.41 -9.01 -10.61
CA LYS A 74 52.75 -9.98 -11.67
C LYS A 74 53.39 -9.33 -12.92
N LYS A 75 53.16 -8.03 -13.15
CA LYS A 75 53.70 -7.27 -14.30
C LYS A 75 55.00 -6.53 -13.97
N VAL A 76 55.29 -6.28 -12.69
CA VAL A 76 56.49 -5.55 -12.28
C VAL A 76 57.70 -6.48 -12.23
N GLN A 77 58.62 -6.31 -13.18
CA GLN A 77 59.90 -7.03 -13.20
C GLN A 77 60.82 -6.53 -12.07
N THR A 78 61.58 -7.47 -11.49
CA THR A 78 62.24 -7.48 -10.17
C THR A 78 63.17 -6.32 -9.77
N LYS A 79 63.38 -5.29 -10.61
CA LYS A 79 64.32 -4.19 -10.31
C LYS A 79 63.70 -2.94 -9.66
N THR A 80 62.37 -2.86 -9.50
CA THR A 80 61.69 -1.72 -8.84
C THR A 80 61.20 -2.03 -7.42
N PHE A 81 61.56 -3.19 -6.86
CA PHE A 81 61.08 -3.65 -5.55
C PHE A 81 61.45 -2.70 -4.39
N ALA A 82 62.57 -1.98 -4.50
CA ALA A 82 63.03 -1.03 -3.48
C ALA A 82 62.11 0.21 -3.32
N VAL A 83 61.25 0.51 -4.30
CA VAL A 83 60.30 1.63 -4.25
C VAL A 83 58.85 1.14 -4.04
N SER A 84 58.63 -0.18 -3.97
CA SER A 84 57.29 -0.78 -3.89
C SER A 84 56.50 -0.40 -2.63
N PRO A 85 57.09 -0.26 -1.42
CA PRO A 85 56.34 0.15 -0.24
C PRO A 85 55.82 1.59 -0.34
N SER A 86 56.65 2.49 -0.87
CA SER A 86 56.29 3.90 -1.06
C SER A 86 55.21 4.06 -2.14
N ILE A 87 55.26 3.25 -3.20
CA ILE A 87 54.23 3.22 -4.24
C ILE A 87 52.93 2.60 -3.70
N LEU A 88 52.99 1.55 -2.89
CA LEU A 88 51.83 0.95 -2.23
C LEU A 88 51.13 1.95 -1.29
N ILE A 89 51.89 2.70 -0.50
CA ILE A 89 51.35 3.76 0.38
C ILE A 89 50.67 4.86 -0.45
N VAL A 90 51.29 5.29 -1.55
CA VAL A 90 50.70 6.28 -2.48
C VAL A 90 49.46 5.72 -3.18
N PHE A 91 49.44 4.43 -3.52
CA PHE A 91 48.30 3.75 -4.14
C PHE A 91 47.13 3.62 -3.16
N ILE A 92 47.39 3.22 -1.91
CA ILE A 92 46.40 3.18 -0.82
C ILE A 92 45.84 4.59 -0.57
N LEU A 93 46.70 5.62 -0.49
CA LEU A 93 46.25 7.00 -0.28
C LEU A 93 45.44 7.55 -1.47
N LEU A 94 45.82 7.26 -2.71
CA LEU A 94 45.06 7.65 -3.91
C LEU A 94 43.73 6.89 -4.02
N PHE A 95 43.65 5.63 -3.59
CA PHE A 95 42.41 4.86 -3.61
C PHE A 95 41.49 5.13 -2.41
N SER A 96 42.02 5.51 -1.25
CA SER A 96 41.22 6.11 -0.17
C SER A 96 40.64 7.47 -0.56
N ILE A 97 41.19 8.13 -1.58
CA ILE A 97 40.59 9.32 -2.21
C ILE A 97 39.58 8.90 -3.30
N SER A 98 39.75 7.75 -3.97
CA SER A 98 38.79 7.22 -4.95
C SER A 98 37.57 6.51 -4.33
N SER A 99 37.59 6.16 -3.04
CA SER A 99 36.38 5.77 -2.29
C SER A 99 35.33 6.89 -2.28
N ILE A 100 35.77 8.15 -2.37
CA ILE A 100 34.91 9.31 -2.60
C ILE A 100 34.26 9.24 -3.99
N SER A 101 34.99 8.75 -5.00
CA SER A 101 34.46 8.52 -6.35
C SER A 101 33.54 7.31 -6.42
N PHE A 102 33.80 6.22 -5.70
CA PHE A 102 32.89 5.07 -5.63
C PHE A 102 31.56 5.45 -4.92
N ALA A 103 31.64 6.27 -3.87
CA ALA A 103 30.48 6.88 -3.21
C ALA A 103 29.71 7.88 -4.09
N ASN A 104 30.35 8.41 -5.15
CA ASN A 104 29.72 9.27 -6.16
C ASN A 104 29.29 8.50 -7.43
N VAL A 105 29.84 7.31 -7.70
CA VAL A 105 29.44 6.45 -8.84
C VAL A 105 28.17 5.66 -8.51
N SER A 106 27.92 5.35 -7.23
CA SER A 106 26.58 4.97 -6.74
C SER A 106 25.55 6.11 -6.81
N GLN A 107 25.89 7.22 -7.48
CA GLN A 107 25.06 8.40 -7.67
C GLN A 107 24.62 8.61 -9.13
N LEU A 108 25.06 7.76 -10.06
CA LEU A 108 24.83 7.90 -11.51
C LEU A 108 23.74 6.96 -12.06
N GLY A 109 22.94 6.33 -11.21
CA GLY A 109 21.92 5.35 -11.64
C GLY A 109 20.62 5.39 -10.84
N THR A 110 20.31 6.52 -10.23
CA THR A 110 19.14 6.68 -9.36
C THR A 110 18.49 8.00 -9.71
N SER A 111 17.26 7.94 -10.23
CA SER A 111 16.38 9.09 -10.20
C SER A 111 16.34 9.59 -8.76
N GLN A 112 16.58 10.89 -8.56
CA GLN A 112 16.33 11.50 -7.26
C GLN A 112 14.82 11.42 -7.02
N TYR A 113 14.38 10.45 -6.22
CA TYR A 113 13.07 10.55 -5.59
C TYR A 113 13.06 11.89 -4.84
N GLN A 114 12.15 12.77 -5.21
CA GLN A 114 11.86 13.99 -4.47
C GLN A 114 10.54 13.72 -3.77
N PRO A 115 10.51 13.63 -2.44
CA PRO A 115 9.25 13.64 -1.71
C PRO A 115 8.46 14.87 -2.12
N TRP A 116 7.17 14.67 -2.30
CA TRP A 116 6.21 15.71 -2.62
C TRP A 116 5.13 15.62 -1.54
N ASP A 117 4.54 16.77 -1.21
CA ASP A 117 3.41 16.82 -0.27
C ASP A 117 2.20 17.33 -1.06
N PRO A 118 1.05 16.63 -0.99
CA PRO A 118 -0.17 17.10 -1.61
C PRO A 118 -0.65 18.40 -0.97
N ILE A 119 -1.27 19.26 -1.78
CA ILE A 119 -1.93 20.45 -1.26
C ILE A 119 -3.36 20.06 -0.88
N PRO A 120 -3.75 20.17 0.40
CA PRO A 120 -5.08 19.75 0.84
C PRO A 120 -6.17 20.69 0.32
N LYS A 121 -7.40 20.17 0.18
CA LYS A 121 -8.62 20.95 -0.10
C LYS A 121 -8.52 21.81 -1.37
N GLN A 122 -7.98 21.22 -2.44
CA GLN A 122 -7.96 21.82 -3.78
C GLN A 122 -8.73 20.92 -4.75
N PRO A 123 -10.08 20.99 -4.74
CA PRO A 123 -10.89 20.17 -5.62
C PRO A 123 -10.65 20.51 -7.10
N ILE A 124 -10.48 19.46 -7.88
CA ILE A 124 -10.36 19.48 -9.34
C ILE A 124 -11.44 18.55 -9.90
N GLY A 125 -12.09 18.96 -10.99
CA GLY A 125 -13.10 18.15 -11.68
C GLY A 125 -14.52 18.40 -11.18
N VAL A 126 -15.43 17.51 -11.56
CA VAL A 126 -16.85 17.60 -11.25
C VAL A 126 -17.28 16.32 -10.52
N PRO A 127 -17.74 16.42 -9.27
CA PRO A 127 -18.15 15.25 -8.51
C PRO A 127 -19.38 14.55 -9.14
N THR A 128 -19.45 13.22 -9.04
CA THR A 128 -20.57 12.40 -9.57
C THR A 128 -21.19 11.49 -8.50
N GLY A 129 -22.35 10.87 -8.78
CA GLY A 129 -23.13 10.04 -7.86
C GLY A 129 -24.45 10.67 -7.39
N ILE A 130 -25.27 9.89 -6.67
CA ILE A 130 -26.53 10.36 -6.03
C ILE A 130 -26.24 11.56 -5.12
N PHE A 131 -25.18 11.42 -4.32
CA PHE A 131 -24.55 12.49 -3.59
C PHE A 131 -23.19 12.74 -4.25
N PRO A 132 -23.05 13.84 -5.01
CA PRO A 132 -21.86 14.04 -5.81
C PRO A 132 -20.58 14.01 -4.99
N GLY A 133 -19.61 13.19 -5.43
CA GLY A 133 -18.29 13.09 -4.84
C GLY A 133 -18.26 12.32 -3.52
N ARG A 134 -19.36 11.64 -3.17
CA ARG A 134 -19.47 10.94 -1.89
C ARG A 134 -18.57 9.73 -1.84
N VAL A 135 -17.74 9.66 -0.80
CA VAL A 135 -16.97 8.47 -0.43
C VAL A 135 -17.31 8.12 1.00
N VAL A 136 -17.88 6.93 1.19
CA VAL A 136 -18.15 6.40 2.52
C VAL A 136 -17.03 5.45 2.89
N TRP A 137 -16.36 5.73 3.99
CA TRP A 137 -15.40 4.84 4.63
C TRP A 137 -16.07 4.20 5.84
N THR A 138 -16.17 2.87 5.82
CA THR A 138 -16.60 2.08 6.96
C THR A 138 -15.40 1.38 7.60
N TRP A 139 -15.26 1.46 8.91
CA TRP A 139 -14.19 0.83 9.67
C TRP A 139 -14.74 0.15 10.92
N ASN A 140 -14.34 -1.11 11.14
CA ASN A 140 -14.62 -1.81 12.38
C ASN A 140 -13.44 -2.74 12.71
N PRO A 141 -12.73 -2.55 13.84
CA PRO A 141 -11.59 -3.38 14.20
C PRO A 141 -11.96 -4.86 14.42
N ASP A 142 -13.23 -5.16 14.69
CA ASP A 142 -13.72 -6.54 14.88
C ASP A 142 -13.96 -7.27 13.54
N ALA A 143 -13.72 -6.62 12.39
CA ALA A 143 -13.89 -7.25 11.08
C ALA A 143 -12.87 -8.36 10.82
N THR A 144 -11.67 -8.25 11.40
CA THR A 144 -10.59 -9.21 11.23
C THR A 144 -9.83 -9.48 12.52
N GLU A 145 -9.23 -10.67 12.63
CA GLU A 145 -8.35 -11.01 13.74
C GLU A 145 -6.96 -10.38 13.52
N LYS A 146 -6.55 -9.52 14.44
CA LYS A 146 -5.20 -8.91 14.43
C LYS A 146 -4.08 -9.96 14.32
N ASN A 147 -4.20 -11.07 15.06
CA ASN A 147 -3.25 -12.17 15.03
C ASN A 147 -3.80 -13.35 14.23
N LEU A 148 -3.38 -13.46 12.98
CA LEU A 148 -3.87 -14.51 12.08
C LEU A 148 -3.48 -15.92 12.52
N ASP A 149 -4.43 -16.84 12.50
CA ASP A 149 -4.19 -18.29 12.48
C ASP A 149 -4.29 -18.78 11.03
N GLY A 150 -3.15 -19.13 10.41
CA GLY A 150 -3.11 -19.60 9.03
C GLY A 150 -3.03 -18.47 7.98
N TYR A 151 -3.97 -18.45 7.04
CA TYR A 151 -4.00 -17.47 5.95
C TYR A 151 -5.03 -16.36 6.19
N TRP A 152 -4.75 -15.13 5.72
CA TRP A 152 -5.60 -13.96 5.97
C TRP A 152 -7.05 -14.12 5.50
N TRP A 153 -7.29 -14.90 4.44
CA TRP A 153 -8.61 -15.12 3.85
C TRP A 153 -9.40 -16.28 4.50
N GLU A 154 -8.82 -16.98 5.49
CA GLU A 154 -9.52 -18.08 6.15
C GLU A 154 -10.58 -17.56 7.13
N SER A 155 -11.70 -18.28 7.23
CA SER A 155 -12.89 -17.82 7.96
C SER A 155 -12.66 -17.60 9.46
N GLN A 156 -11.68 -18.26 10.08
CA GLN A 156 -11.37 -18.03 11.49
C GLN A 156 -10.71 -16.66 11.75
N ASN A 157 -10.22 -15.98 10.71
CA ASN A 157 -9.56 -14.69 10.82
C ASN A 157 -10.46 -13.51 10.45
N ASN A 158 -11.72 -13.77 10.05
CA ASN A 158 -12.62 -12.75 9.49
C ASN A 158 -14.03 -12.96 10.03
N ASP A 159 -14.66 -11.87 10.46
CA ASP A 159 -16.06 -11.89 10.90
C ASP A 159 -16.99 -11.42 9.77
N LEU A 160 -17.63 -12.38 9.10
CA LEU A 160 -18.53 -12.11 7.99
C LEU A 160 -19.74 -11.26 8.41
N GLU A 161 -20.27 -11.41 9.62
CA GLU A 161 -21.43 -10.62 10.09
C GLU A 161 -21.03 -9.14 10.28
N VAL A 162 -19.83 -8.90 10.82
CA VAL A 162 -19.28 -7.54 10.95
C VAL A 162 -19.00 -6.93 9.58
N ILE A 163 -18.35 -7.68 8.68
CA ILE A 163 -18.04 -7.23 7.31
C ILE A 163 -19.34 -6.88 6.55
N ASP A 164 -20.39 -7.70 6.67
CA ASP A 164 -21.69 -7.46 6.05
C ASP A 164 -22.37 -6.21 6.64
N SER A 165 -22.33 -6.05 7.96
CA SER A 165 -22.86 -4.85 8.63
C SER A 165 -22.13 -3.56 8.20
N MET A 166 -20.81 -3.63 8.00
CA MET A 166 -20.02 -2.51 7.45
C MET A 166 -20.47 -2.17 6.03
N PHE A 167 -20.63 -3.19 5.17
CA PHE A 167 -21.10 -3.00 3.80
C PHE A 167 -22.52 -2.40 3.77
N SER A 168 -23.46 -2.96 4.54
CA SER A 168 -24.85 -2.49 4.68
C SER A 168 -24.93 -1.03 5.13
N SER A 169 -24.25 -0.69 6.24
CA SER A 169 -24.22 0.67 6.77
C SER A 169 -23.60 1.66 5.78
N GLY A 170 -22.51 1.25 5.13
CA GLY A 170 -21.85 2.04 4.10
C GLY A 170 -22.75 2.34 2.91
N LEU A 171 -23.49 1.33 2.42
CA LEU A 171 -24.40 1.47 1.28
C LEU A 171 -25.59 2.37 1.61
N GLN A 172 -26.19 2.19 2.78
CA GLN A 172 -27.28 3.05 3.27
C GLN A 172 -26.84 4.51 3.38
N SER A 173 -25.65 4.77 3.94
CA SER A 173 -25.08 6.13 4.02
C SER A 173 -24.73 6.74 2.66
N LEU A 174 -24.15 5.93 1.75
CA LEU A 174 -23.80 6.37 0.39
C LEU A 174 -25.03 6.92 -0.35
N THR A 175 -26.19 6.32 -0.10
CA THR A 175 -27.46 6.60 -0.77
C THR A 175 -28.44 7.41 0.09
N ASN A 176 -28.07 7.72 1.34
CA ASN A 176 -28.94 8.31 2.37
C ASN A 176 -30.29 7.57 2.52
N ALA A 177 -30.26 6.23 2.44
CA ALA A 177 -31.41 5.36 2.57
C ALA A 177 -31.57 4.84 4.01
N SER A 178 -32.79 4.42 4.35
CA SER A 178 -33.12 3.90 5.68
C SER A 178 -32.90 2.39 5.84
N ASN A 179 -32.67 1.68 4.74
CA ASN A 179 -32.47 0.24 4.66
C ASN A 179 -31.81 -0.15 3.32
N ASP A 180 -31.30 -1.38 3.24
CA ASP A 180 -30.54 -1.86 2.08
C ASP A 180 -31.34 -1.95 0.78
N LEU A 181 -32.62 -2.33 0.85
CA LEU A 181 -33.47 -2.43 -0.34
C LEU A 181 -33.69 -1.05 -0.97
N GLU A 182 -33.97 -0.04 -0.16
CA GLU A 182 -34.07 1.35 -0.59
C GLU A 182 -32.73 1.86 -1.15
N ALA A 183 -31.62 1.53 -0.49
CA ALA A 183 -30.29 1.93 -0.94
C ALA A 183 -29.97 1.42 -2.35
N TRP A 184 -30.17 0.11 -2.59
CA TRP A 184 -30.00 -0.46 -3.91
C TRP A 184 -30.95 0.13 -4.95
N ASN A 185 -32.23 0.30 -4.60
CA ASN A 185 -33.18 0.90 -5.52
C ASN A 185 -32.76 2.31 -5.95
N ASN A 186 -32.19 3.10 -5.03
CA ASN A 186 -31.67 4.43 -5.32
C ASN A 186 -30.44 4.37 -6.24
N LEU A 187 -29.50 3.44 -6.03
CA LEU A 187 -28.34 3.23 -6.91
C LEU A 187 -28.77 2.90 -8.35
N PHE A 188 -29.64 1.91 -8.52
CA PHE A 188 -30.12 1.50 -9.84
C PHE A 188 -30.92 2.62 -10.51
N THR A 189 -31.81 3.30 -9.77
CA THR A 189 -32.61 4.41 -10.32
C THR A 189 -31.72 5.54 -10.82
N TYR A 190 -30.74 5.97 -10.01
CA TYR A 190 -29.79 7.00 -10.40
C TYR A 190 -29.02 6.61 -11.67
N PHE A 191 -28.47 5.39 -11.68
CA PHE A 191 -27.71 4.90 -12.82
C PHE A 191 -28.57 4.81 -14.08
N ASN A 192 -29.80 4.29 -13.99
CA ASN A 192 -30.71 4.17 -15.12
C ASN A 192 -31.15 5.54 -15.66
N VAL A 193 -31.33 6.55 -14.81
CA VAL A 193 -31.55 7.92 -15.26
C VAL A 193 -30.32 8.47 -15.99
N LYS A 194 -29.12 8.29 -15.42
CA LYS A 194 -27.85 8.74 -16.02
C LYS A 194 -27.60 8.09 -17.38
N GLN A 195 -27.93 6.81 -17.53
CA GLN A 195 -27.80 6.03 -18.77
C GLN A 195 -28.97 6.22 -19.76
N GLY A 196 -29.96 7.07 -19.43
CA GLY A 196 -31.13 7.28 -20.30
C GLY A 196 -32.08 6.08 -20.41
N LYS A 197 -31.98 5.10 -19.50
CA LYS A 197 -32.85 3.91 -19.39
C LYS A 197 -34.18 4.23 -18.72
N GLY A 198 -34.24 5.31 -17.92
CA GLY A 198 -35.46 5.82 -17.27
C GLY A 198 -35.37 5.85 -15.75
N GLU A 199 -36.43 6.33 -15.09
CA GLU A 199 -36.51 6.46 -13.63
C GLU A 199 -37.09 5.19 -13.01
N HIS A 200 -36.28 4.13 -12.94
CA HIS A 200 -36.65 2.87 -12.30
C HIS A 200 -35.42 2.16 -11.70
N GLY A 201 -35.64 1.37 -10.65
CA GLY A 201 -34.61 0.50 -10.08
C GLY A 201 -34.29 -0.71 -10.96
N TYR A 202 -33.68 -1.75 -10.37
CA TYR A 202 -33.37 -2.99 -11.05
C TYR A 202 -34.61 -3.62 -11.70
N THR A 203 -34.47 -4.08 -12.94
CA THR A 203 -35.51 -4.83 -13.66
C THR A 203 -35.10 -6.30 -13.80
N PRO A 204 -35.98 -7.27 -13.45
CA PRO A 204 -35.67 -8.69 -13.60
C PRO A 204 -35.23 -9.04 -15.02
N GLY A 205 -34.08 -9.73 -15.13
CA GLY A 205 -33.47 -10.12 -16.40
C GLY A 205 -32.24 -9.29 -16.77
N GLU A 206 -32.03 -8.13 -16.11
CA GLU A 206 -30.79 -7.36 -16.27
C GLU A 206 -29.61 -8.09 -15.60
N LYS A 207 -28.43 -8.01 -16.24
CA LYS A 207 -27.22 -8.74 -15.85
C LYS A 207 -26.22 -7.84 -15.12
N ILE A 208 -25.52 -8.41 -14.15
CA ILE A 208 -24.49 -7.72 -13.36
C ILE A 208 -23.14 -8.44 -13.52
N ALA A 209 -22.10 -7.69 -13.86
CA ALA A 209 -20.72 -8.16 -13.81
C ALA A 209 -19.99 -7.53 -12.61
N ILE A 210 -19.14 -8.30 -11.93
CA ILE A 210 -18.38 -7.91 -10.74
C ILE A 210 -16.90 -8.16 -11.03
N LYS A 211 -16.12 -7.08 -11.17
CA LYS A 211 -14.66 -7.16 -11.37
C LYS A 211 -13.96 -7.25 -10.03
N VAL A 212 -13.36 -8.41 -9.73
CA VAL A 212 -12.53 -8.63 -8.54
C VAL A 212 -11.04 -8.54 -8.89
N ASN A 213 -10.19 -8.17 -7.94
CA ASN A 213 -8.75 -8.08 -8.17
C ASN A 213 -8.03 -9.36 -7.70
N LEU A 214 -7.57 -10.20 -8.63
CA LEU A 214 -6.84 -11.44 -8.34
C LEU A 214 -5.38 -11.39 -8.82
N ASN A 215 -4.80 -10.20 -8.87
CA ASN A 215 -3.53 -9.95 -9.54
C ASN A 215 -2.38 -10.87 -9.09
N ASN A 216 -2.34 -11.28 -7.82
CA ASN A 216 -1.27 -12.11 -7.28
C ASN A 216 -1.45 -13.61 -7.50
N CYS A 217 -2.60 -14.04 -8.01
CA CYS A 217 -2.90 -15.44 -8.34
C CYS A 217 -2.13 -15.97 -9.57
N TRP A 218 -0.90 -15.52 -9.82
CA TRP A 218 -0.08 -15.92 -10.97
C TRP A 218 1.31 -16.41 -10.54
N ASN A 219 1.62 -17.69 -10.80
CA ASN A 219 2.92 -18.27 -10.43
C ASN A 219 3.96 -18.09 -11.56
N THR A 220 4.94 -17.21 -11.34
CA THR A 220 6.02 -16.91 -12.30
C THR A 220 7.16 -17.93 -12.34
N LEU A 221 7.24 -18.85 -11.37
CA LEU A 221 8.39 -19.75 -11.20
C LEU A 221 8.16 -21.17 -11.69
N SER A 222 6.92 -21.60 -11.87
CA SER A 222 6.59 -22.98 -12.21
C SER A 222 5.87 -23.16 -13.55
N HIS A 223 5.23 -22.12 -14.10
CA HIS A 223 4.19 -22.29 -15.12
C HIS A 223 3.13 -23.35 -14.71
N ILE A 224 3.01 -23.62 -13.41
CA ILE A 224 2.01 -24.51 -12.85
C ILE A 224 0.94 -23.59 -12.26
N ASP A 225 -0.04 -23.32 -13.12
CA ASP A 225 -1.37 -22.89 -12.75
C ASP A 225 -2.08 -24.07 -12.09
N ASP A 226 -1.89 -24.23 -10.78
CA ASP A 226 -2.82 -25.01 -10.02
C ASP A 226 -3.67 -24.07 -9.17
N TYR A 227 -4.96 -24.11 -9.43
CA TYR A 227 -6.03 -23.54 -8.62
C TYR A 227 -5.95 -23.83 -7.10
N LYS A 228 -4.94 -24.59 -6.66
CA LYS A 228 -4.74 -25.13 -5.32
C LYS A 228 -3.67 -24.39 -4.53
N THR A 229 -2.85 -23.57 -5.19
CA THR A 229 -1.83 -22.76 -4.49
C THR A 229 -2.53 -21.86 -3.47
N ARG A 230 -1.99 -21.86 -2.25
CA ARG A 230 -2.44 -21.06 -1.11
C ARG A 230 -1.27 -20.24 -0.59
N ASP A 231 -1.49 -18.95 -0.45
CA ASP A 231 -0.49 -18.00 0.01
C ASP A 231 -1.15 -16.88 0.82
N ASN A 232 -0.32 -15.99 1.34
CA ASN A 232 -0.71 -14.77 2.05
C ASN A 232 -0.47 -13.53 1.18
N GLU A 233 -0.42 -13.68 -0.14
CA GLU A 233 -0.43 -12.54 -1.03
C GLU A 233 -1.87 -11.99 -1.07
N ARG A 234 -2.01 -10.70 -0.82
CA ARG A 234 -3.32 -10.05 -0.80
C ARG A 234 -3.95 -10.13 -2.17
N ASP A 235 -5.20 -10.50 -2.26
CA ASP A 235 -6.07 -10.40 -3.45
C ASP A 235 -7.50 -10.10 -2.96
N ALA A 236 -8.51 -10.07 -3.81
CA ALA A 236 -9.89 -9.79 -3.41
C ALA A 236 -10.36 -10.68 -2.24
N HIS A 237 -11.02 -10.07 -1.25
CA HIS A 237 -11.50 -10.77 -0.07
C HIS A 237 -12.78 -11.59 -0.39
N PRO A 238 -12.85 -12.89 -0.05
CA PRO A 238 -14.04 -13.69 -0.32
C PRO A 238 -15.28 -13.15 0.43
N ASP A 239 -15.12 -12.70 1.67
CA ASP A 239 -16.25 -12.21 2.48
C ASP A 239 -16.84 -10.88 1.96
N VAL A 240 -16.03 -9.97 1.43
CA VAL A 240 -16.53 -8.74 0.77
C VAL A 240 -17.38 -9.10 -0.45
N VAL A 241 -16.97 -10.11 -1.22
CA VAL A 241 -17.72 -10.61 -2.38
C VAL A 241 -18.99 -11.35 -1.93
N ASN A 242 -18.93 -12.11 -0.84
CA ASN A 242 -20.11 -12.77 -0.26
C ASN A 242 -21.16 -11.78 0.23
N SER A 243 -20.76 -10.70 0.92
CA SER A 243 -21.67 -9.62 1.33
C SER A 243 -22.30 -8.92 0.14
N LEU A 244 -21.52 -8.61 -0.90
CA LEU A 244 -22.09 -8.06 -2.14
C LEU A 244 -23.12 -9.01 -2.77
N LEU A 245 -22.81 -10.31 -2.85
CA LEU A 245 -23.72 -11.29 -3.42
C LEU A 245 -24.97 -11.46 -2.56
N HIS A 246 -24.86 -11.46 -1.23
CA HIS A 246 -25.99 -11.47 -0.30
C HIS A 246 -26.95 -10.31 -0.60
N HIS A 247 -26.39 -9.11 -0.69
CA HIS A 247 -27.13 -7.91 -1.02
C HIS A 247 -27.82 -7.98 -2.39
N LEU A 248 -27.13 -8.44 -3.43
CA LEU A 248 -27.70 -8.53 -4.78
C LEU A 248 -28.78 -9.63 -4.88
N THR A 249 -28.58 -10.80 -4.27
CA THR A 249 -29.51 -11.92 -4.43
C THR A 249 -30.65 -11.87 -3.44
N ASP A 250 -30.35 -11.68 -2.16
CA ASP A 250 -31.32 -11.91 -1.09
C ASP A 250 -32.11 -10.64 -0.75
N ILE A 251 -31.48 -9.47 -0.92
CA ILE A 251 -32.12 -8.17 -0.68
C ILE A 251 -32.75 -7.63 -1.97
N VAL A 252 -31.98 -7.52 -3.05
CA VAL A 252 -32.50 -6.97 -4.33
C VAL A 252 -33.33 -8.00 -5.11
N GLY A 253 -33.04 -9.29 -4.98
CA GLY A 253 -33.73 -10.34 -5.73
C GLY A 253 -33.16 -10.59 -7.13
N VAL A 254 -31.89 -10.25 -7.38
CA VAL A 254 -31.20 -10.57 -8.63
C VAL A 254 -30.99 -12.08 -8.72
N GLU A 255 -31.39 -12.70 -9.82
CA GLU A 255 -31.15 -14.12 -10.05
C GLU A 255 -29.65 -14.39 -10.12
N GLN A 256 -29.13 -15.33 -9.31
CA GLN A 256 -27.70 -15.69 -9.28
C GLN A 256 -27.12 -15.94 -10.69
N SER A 257 -27.89 -16.59 -11.57
CA SER A 257 -27.47 -16.92 -12.94
C SER A 257 -27.23 -15.70 -13.85
N LEU A 258 -27.71 -14.52 -13.44
CA LEU A 258 -27.52 -13.23 -14.11
C LEU A 258 -26.34 -12.43 -13.54
N ILE A 259 -25.71 -12.93 -12.47
CA ILE A 259 -24.52 -12.33 -11.86
C ILE A 259 -23.27 -13.05 -12.35
N THR A 260 -22.23 -12.29 -12.68
CA THR A 260 -20.92 -12.79 -13.05
C THR A 260 -19.83 -12.18 -12.18
N VAL A 261 -19.04 -13.01 -11.49
CA VAL A 261 -17.80 -12.58 -10.81
C VAL A 261 -16.62 -12.92 -11.71
N TYR A 262 -15.75 -11.94 -12.01
CA TYR A 262 -14.69 -12.16 -13.00
C TYR A 262 -13.34 -11.48 -12.73
N ASP A 263 -12.28 -12.13 -13.20
CA ASP A 263 -10.99 -11.56 -13.59
C ASP A 263 -10.45 -12.41 -14.76
N THR A 264 -10.49 -11.89 -15.97
CA THR A 264 -10.14 -12.68 -17.18
C THR A 264 -8.64 -12.75 -17.43
N SER A 265 -7.83 -12.12 -16.57
CA SER A 265 -6.37 -12.07 -16.70
C SER A 265 -5.64 -13.02 -15.73
N ARG A 266 -6.36 -13.59 -14.75
CA ARG A 266 -5.81 -14.44 -13.69
C ARG A 266 -6.67 -15.69 -13.50
N PRO A 267 -6.11 -16.81 -13.00
CA PRO A 267 -6.93 -17.91 -12.50
C PRO A 267 -7.66 -17.48 -11.23
N MET A 268 -8.88 -17.98 -11.03
CA MET A 268 -9.60 -17.81 -9.77
C MET A 268 -9.30 -18.97 -8.83
N PRO A 269 -8.47 -18.79 -7.79
CA PRO A 269 -7.98 -19.88 -6.96
C PRO A 269 -9.09 -20.47 -6.07
N ASN A 270 -8.92 -21.72 -5.64
CA ASN A 270 -9.85 -22.43 -4.77
C ASN A 270 -10.11 -21.70 -3.46
N TRP A 271 -9.08 -21.11 -2.85
CA TRP A 271 -9.23 -20.43 -1.57
C TRP A 271 -10.20 -19.24 -1.65
N PHE A 272 -10.31 -18.60 -2.82
CA PHE A 272 -11.29 -17.53 -3.08
C PHE A 272 -12.62 -18.10 -3.57
N PHE A 273 -12.59 -19.00 -4.56
CA PHE A 273 -13.79 -19.50 -5.21
C PHE A 273 -14.63 -20.41 -4.31
N ASP A 274 -14.01 -21.34 -3.59
CA ASP A 274 -14.72 -22.36 -2.82
C ASP A 274 -15.65 -21.73 -1.75
N PRO A 275 -15.22 -20.75 -0.91
CA PRO A 275 -16.14 -20.11 0.04
C PRO A 275 -17.25 -19.31 -0.64
N VAL A 276 -16.97 -18.65 -1.77
CA VAL A 276 -17.97 -17.80 -2.45
C VAL A 276 -19.00 -18.64 -3.20
N SER A 277 -18.55 -19.62 -3.98
CA SER A 277 -19.43 -20.51 -4.77
C SER A 277 -20.23 -21.49 -3.92
N SER A 278 -19.78 -21.81 -2.71
CA SER A 278 -20.55 -22.63 -1.78
C SER A 278 -21.84 -21.94 -1.34
N SER A 279 -21.81 -20.61 -1.18
CA SER A 279 -22.98 -19.79 -0.82
C SER A 279 -23.81 -19.40 -2.06
N TYR A 280 -23.15 -19.19 -3.20
CA TYR A 280 -23.78 -18.71 -4.43
C TYR A 280 -23.46 -19.60 -5.66
N PRO A 281 -23.93 -20.86 -5.67
CA PRO A 281 -23.51 -21.86 -6.65
C PRO A 281 -23.97 -21.57 -8.09
N ASP A 282 -25.03 -20.76 -8.27
CA ASP A 282 -25.58 -20.46 -9.59
C ASP A 282 -24.99 -19.18 -10.20
N VAL A 283 -24.12 -18.46 -9.46
CA VAL A 283 -23.35 -17.33 -9.99
C VAL A 283 -22.31 -17.82 -11.01
N LYS A 284 -22.07 -17.02 -12.05
CA LYS A 284 -21.04 -17.33 -13.06
C LYS A 284 -19.68 -16.83 -12.58
N TYR A 285 -18.74 -17.74 -12.40
CA TYR A 285 -17.35 -17.40 -12.07
C TYR A 285 -16.50 -17.50 -13.33
N ILE A 286 -15.90 -16.39 -13.75
CA ILE A 286 -15.12 -16.32 -14.99
C ILE A 286 -13.67 -15.95 -14.68
N ASP A 287 -12.74 -16.78 -15.16
CA ASP A 287 -11.31 -16.54 -15.01
C ASP A 287 -10.56 -16.66 -16.37
N ALA A 288 -9.24 -16.48 -16.36
CA ALA A 288 -8.42 -16.55 -17.57
C ALA A 288 -8.44 -17.91 -18.31
N PHE A 289 -8.71 -19.02 -17.62
CA PHE A 289 -8.44 -20.37 -18.13
C PHE A 289 -9.65 -21.30 -18.15
N GLY A 290 -10.64 -21.13 -17.28
CA GLY A 290 -11.76 -22.05 -17.06
C GLY A 290 -11.31 -23.49 -16.76
N GLY A 291 -10.13 -23.65 -16.15
CA GLY A 291 -9.45 -24.94 -16.03
C GLY A 291 -9.84 -25.75 -14.78
N ALA A 292 -10.60 -25.17 -13.85
CA ALA A 292 -11.12 -25.84 -12.66
C ALA A 292 -12.65 -25.90 -12.66
N SER A 293 -13.18 -26.90 -11.94
CA SER A 293 -14.62 -27.12 -11.82
C SER A 293 -15.34 -25.87 -11.31
N GLY A 294 -16.45 -25.50 -11.96
CA GLY A 294 -17.27 -24.35 -11.59
C GLY A 294 -16.77 -23.00 -12.11
N ARG A 295 -15.62 -22.94 -12.79
CA ARG A 295 -15.08 -21.72 -13.41
C ARG A 295 -15.16 -21.80 -14.92
N LEU A 296 -15.57 -20.71 -15.55
CA LEU A 296 -15.66 -20.57 -16.99
C LEU A 296 -14.47 -19.74 -17.49
N GLN A 297 -14.00 -20.04 -18.69
CA GLN A 297 -12.97 -19.24 -19.33
C GLN A 297 -13.55 -17.94 -19.89
N GLY A 298 -12.86 -16.82 -19.66
CA GLY A 298 -13.14 -15.54 -20.33
C GLY A 298 -13.09 -15.68 -21.85
N LYS A 299 -14.09 -15.11 -22.54
CA LYS A 299 -14.22 -15.18 -24.00
C LYS A 299 -14.26 -13.78 -24.59
N ALA A 300 -13.51 -13.57 -25.66
CA ALA A 300 -13.47 -12.30 -26.35
C ALA A 300 -14.81 -12.07 -27.05
N SER A 301 -15.34 -10.87 -26.93
CA SER A 301 -16.43 -10.39 -27.77
C SER A 301 -15.88 -9.88 -29.12
N ASN A 302 -16.76 -9.36 -29.96
CA ASN A 302 -16.36 -8.66 -31.19
C ASN A 302 -16.16 -7.14 -30.97
N ILE A 303 -16.25 -6.66 -29.74
CA ILE A 303 -16.06 -5.25 -29.40
C ILE A 303 -14.59 -5.03 -29.04
N SER A 304 -13.95 -4.14 -29.79
CA SER A 304 -12.59 -3.70 -29.54
C SER A 304 -12.57 -2.54 -28.55
N PHE A 305 -11.48 -2.45 -27.79
CA PHE A 305 -11.14 -1.36 -26.88
C PHE A 305 -9.80 -0.78 -27.32
N TYR A 306 -9.71 0.55 -27.38
CA TYR A 306 -8.56 1.26 -27.93
C TYR A 306 -7.89 2.12 -26.84
N PHE A 307 -6.71 1.73 -26.37
CA PHE A 307 -5.94 2.59 -25.48
C PHE A 307 -5.31 3.75 -26.25
N SER A 308 -5.15 4.91 -25.61
CA SER A 308 -4.55 6.10 -26.25
C SER A 308 -3.11 5.90 -26.73
N ASP A 309 -2.39 4.89 -26.23
CA ASP A 309 -1.05 4.54 -26.71
C ASP A 309 -1.06 3.71 -28.02
N GLY A 310 -2.25 3.34 -28.49
CA GLY A 310 -2.49 2.53 -29.68
C GLY A 310 -2.59 1.03 -29.41
N VAL A 311 -2.50 0.57 -28.16
CA VAL A 311 -2.78 -0.82 -27.80
C VAL A 311 -4.27 -1.10 -27.99
N ILE A 312 -4.58 -2.22 -28.65
CA ILE A 312 -5.96 -2.67 -28.88
C ILE A 312 -6.21 -3.95 -28.10
N ARG A 313 -7.41 -4.07 -27.53
CA ARG A 313 -7.89 -5.24 -26.78
C ARG A 313 -9.31 -5.60 -27.18
N SER A 314 -9.72 -6.82 -26.86
CA SER A 314 -11.10 -7.27 -27.01
C SER A 314 -11.79 -7.27 -25.65
N LEU A 315 -12.95 -6.62 -25.54
CA LEU A 315 -13.75 -6.71 -24.31
C LEU A 315 -14.28 -8.14 -24.13
N PRO A 316 -14.32 -8.67 -22.90
CA PRO A 316 -14.87 -9.99 -22.66
C PRO A 316 -16.40 -9.97 -22.81
N VAL A 317 -16.97 -11.07 -23.28
CA VAL A 317 -18.43 -11.22 -23.49
C VAL A 317 -19.21 -10.90 -22.21
N CYS A 318 -18.72 -11.29 -21.03
CA CYS A 318 -19.41 -11.04 -19.77
C CYS A 318 -19.51 -9.55 -19.39
N VAL A 319 -18.60 -8.70 -19.88
CA VAL A 319 -18.67 -7.25 -19.70
C VAL A 319 -19.63 -6.64 -20.70
N VAL A 320 -19.51 -7.02 -21.98
CA VAL A 320 -20.38 -6.51 -23.05
C VAL A 320 -21.85 -6.86 -22.80
N ASP A 321 -22.11 -8.09 -22.35
CA ASP A 321 -23.45 -8.57 -22.03
C ASP A 321 -24.07 -7.93 -20.78
N ALA A 322 -23.26 -7.34 -19.89
CA ALA A 322 -23.74 -6.81 -18.62
C ALA A 322 -24.47 -5.48 -18.79
N ASP A 323 -25.54 -5.29 -18.01
CA ASP A 323 -26.26 -4.04 -17.90
C ASP A 323 -25.63 -3.10 -16.87
N TYR A 324 -24.98 -3.69 -15.86
CA TYR A 324 -24.30 -3.02 -14.76
C TYR A 324 -22.96 -3.70 -14.47
N LEU A 325 -21.93 -2.90 -14.21
CA LEU A 325 -20.63 -3.34 -13.71
C LEU A 325 -20.47 -2.89 -12.24
N ILE A 326 -19.87 -3.73 -11.41
CA ILE A 326 -19.42 -3.38 -10.05
C ILE A 326 -17.91 -3.62 -10.02
N ASN A 327 -17.15 -2.62 -9.57
CA ASN A 327 -15.70 -2.68 -9.52
C ASN A 327 -15.23 -2.82 -8.07
N ILE A 328 -14.52 -3.90 -7.74
CA ILE A 328 -13.98 -4.17 -6.40
C ILE A 328 -12.45 -4.05 -6.45
N PRO A 329 -11.90 -2.83 -6.39
CA PRO A 329 -10.46 -2.64 -6.19
C PRO A 329 -10.03 -3.03 -4.78
N ILE A 330 -8.72 -3.13 -4.62
CA ILE A 330 -8.06 -3.40 -3.34
C ILE A 330 -7.14 -2.23 -3.01
N MET A 331 -7.11 -1.75 -1.77
CA MET A 331 -6.24 -0.64 -1.38
C MET A 331 -4.79 -1.12 -1.21
N LYS A 332 -3.96 -0.85 -2.23
CA LYS A 332 -2.58 -1.36 -2.31
C LYS A 332 -1.58 -0.35 -2.85
N GLN A 333 -0.38 -0.36 -2.29
CA GLN A 333 0.80 0.18 -2.97
C GLN A 333 1.38 -0.83 -3.98
N HIS A 334 2.10 -0.35 -4.98
CA HIS A 334 2.67 -1.16 -6.05
C HIS A 334 4.19 -0.92 -6.15
N PRO A 335 5.03 -1.97 -6.28
CA PRO A 335 6.48 -1.82 -6.16
C PRO A 335 7.11 -1.07 -7.34
N ILE A 336 6.51 -1.17 -8.53
CA ILE A 336 6.97 -0.41 -9.70
C ILE A 336 6.72 1.08 -9.44
N ASN A 337 7.82 1.81 -9.34
CA ASN A 337 7.90 3.24 -9.09
C ASN A 337 7.17 3.72 -7.82
N HIS A 338 6.86 2.87 -6.83
CA HIS A 338 6.00 3.24 -5.69
C HIS A 338 4.62 3.76 -6.13
N GLY A 339 4.00 3.12 -7.14
CA GLY A 339 2.64 3.44 -7.56
C GLY A 339 1.56 2.91 -6.62
N VAL A 340 0.29 3.03 -7.01
CA VAL A 340 -0.85 2.45 -6.30
C VAL A 340 -1.62 1.47 -7.20
N THR A 341 -2.38 0.57 -6.59
CA THR A 341 -3.38 -0.27 -7.27
C THR A 341 -4.72 0.02 -6.62
N LEU A 342 -5.64 0.61 -7.38
CA LEU A 342 -6.95 1.08 -6.95
C LEU A 342 -7.99 0.79 -8.07
N SER A 343 -9.12 1.51 -8.15
CA SER A 343 -10.24 1.26 -9.09
C SER A 343 -9.77 1.22 -10.55
N GLY A 344 -9.05 2.25 -11.00
CA GLY A 344 -8.60 2.32 -12.40
C GLY A 344 -7.66 1.19 -12.79
N LYS A 345 -6.78 0.78 -11.88
CA LYS A 345 -5.82 -0.31 -12.13
C LYS A 345 -6.47 -1.70 -12.03
N ASN A 346 -7.53 -1.87 -11.24
CA ASN A 346 -8.24 -3.16 -11.17
C ASN A 346 -8.80 -3.58 -12.54
N LEU A 347 -9.22 -2.62 -13.36
CA LEU A 347 -9.76 -2.85 -14.70
C LEU A 347 -8.72 -3.40 -15.70
N PHE A 348 -7.42 -3.40 -15.38
CA PHE A 348 -6.40 -4.03 -16.21
C PHE A 348 -6.65 -5.53 -16.36
N GLY A 349 -7.24 -6.17 -15.33
CA GLY A 349 -7.58 -7.59 -15.35
C GLY A 349 -8.86 -7.93 -16.14
N THR A 350 -9.42 -6.98 -16.89
CA THR A 350 -10.64 -7.19 -17.69
C THR A 350 -10.37 -7.85 -19.04
N PHE A 351 -9.17 -7.70 -19.58
CA PHE A 351 -8.85 -8.19 -20.92
C PHE A 351 -8.29 -9.61 -20.89
N ILE A 352 -8.59 -10.34 -21.96
CA ILE A 352 -8.15 -11.74 -22.13
C ILE A 352 -6.73 -11.77 -22.67
N GLU A 353 -6.36 -10.75 -23.44
CA GLU A 353 -5.00 -10.57 -23.90
C GLU A 353 -4.06 -10.20 -22.74
N PRO A 354 -2.76 -10.53 -22.84
CA PRO A 354 -1.80 -10.29 -21.77
C PRO A 354 -1.76 -8.83 -21.31
N VAL A 355 -1.82 -8.64 -19.99
CA VAL A 355 -1.68 -7.32 -19.34
C VAL A 355 -0.29 -6.69 -19.57
N MET A 356 0.73 -7.52 -19.86
CA MET A 356 2.11 -7.07 -19.99
C MET A 356 2.34 -6.06 -21.11
N ASP A 357 1.51 -6.05 -22.16
CA ASP A 357 1.67 -5.06 -23.23
C ASP A 357 1.18 -3.66 -22.81
N LEU A 358 0.40 -3.54 -21.73
CA LEU A 358 -0.02 -2.26 -21.15
C LEU A 358 1.01 -1.69 -20.16
N HIS A 359 2.01 -2.47 -19.74
CA HIS A 359 3.00 -2.01 -18.77
C HIS A 359 3.78 -0.77 -19.22
N PRO A 360 4.27 -0.67 -20.48
CA PRO A 360 4.96 0.54 -20.94
C PRO A 360 4.07 1.78 -20.87
N TYR A 361 2.79 1.65 -21.23
CA TYR A 361 1.84 2.75 -21.17
C TYR A 361 1.53 3.17 -19.73
N HIS A 362 1.27 2.21 -18.84
CA HIS A 362 1.07 2.46 -17.42
C HIS A 362 2.29 3.12 -16.77
N GLU A 363 3.51 2.65 -17.04
CA GLU A 363 4.73 3.29 -16.54
C GLU A 363 4.89 4.72 -17.06
N SER A 364 4.58 4.97 -18.33
CA SER A 364 4.56 6.32 -18.90
C SER A 364 3.50 7.22 -18.25
N GLY A 365 2.32 6.68 -17.97
CA GLY A 365 1.21 7.37 -17.30
C GLY A 365 1.46 7.66 -15.82
N GLN A 366 2.54 7.13 -15.23
CA GLN A 366 3.03 7.53 -13.90
C GLN A 366 3.94 8.78 -13.93
N ILE A 367 3.96 9.51 -15.05
CA ILE A 367 4.62 10.81 -15.17
C ILE A 367 3.51 11.86 -15.29
N MET A 368 3.52 12.87 -14.42
CA MET A 368 2.52 13.93 -14.43
C MET A 368 2.39 14.56 -15.84
N GLY A 369 1.15 14.64 -16.34
CA GLY A 369 0.80 15.19 -17.66
C GLY A 369 0.94 14.24 -18.85
N ASN A 370 1.47 13.02 -18.67
CA ASN A 370 1.42 12.01 -19.72
C ASN A 370 0.06 11.28 -19.69
N PRO A 371 -0.52 10.88 -20.83
CA PRO A 371 -1.75 10.08 -20.83
C PRO A 371 -1.61 8.82 -19.97
N ALA A 372 -2.68 8.43 -19.29
CA ALA A 372 -2.71 7.31 -18.37
C ALA A 372 -3.82 6.31 -18.75
N PRO A 373 -3.51 5.00 -18.88
CA PRO A 373 -4.48 3.98 -19.32
C PRO A 373 -5.71 3.87 -18.40
N GLN A 374 -5.58 4.29 -17.14
CA GLN A 374 -6.70 4.29 -16.20
C GLN A 374 -7.85 5.19 -16.69
N ILE A 375 -7.57 6.23 -17.49
CA ILE A 375 -8.62 7.14 -18.00
C ILE A 375 -9.36 6.53 -19.17
N ASP A 376 -8.66 5.84 -20.08
CA ASP A 376 -9.31 5.00 -21.09
C ASP A 376 -10.29 4.04 -20.41
N LEU A 377 -9.89 3.41 -19.29
CA LEU A 377 -10.68 2.39 -18.61
C LEU A 377 -11.86 2.95 -17.80
N LEU A 378 -11.64 4.01 -17.04
CA LEU A 378 -12.66 4.63 -16.18
C LEU A 378 -13.62 5.53 -16.97
N GLY A 379 -13.23 5.99 -18.16
CA GLY A 379 -14.08 6.80 -19.02
C GLY A 379 -14.84 6.01 -20.09
N ALA A 380 -14.41 4.80 -20.45
CA ALA A 380 -15.05 4.00 -21.49
C ALA A 380 -16.49 3.61 -21.17
N GLU A 381 -17.35 3.67 -22.18
CA GLU A 381 -18.79 3.39 -22.07
C GLU A 381 -19.05 1.99 -21.50
N GLU A 382 -18.33 1.00 -22.02
CA GLU A 382 -18.50 -0.41 -21.68
C GLU A 382 -17.83 -0.82 -20.35
N LEU A 383 -17.05 0.07 -19.73
CA LEU A 383 -16.36 -0.17 -18.45
C LEU A 383 -16.79 0.83 -17.38
N GLY A 384 -16.06 1.95 -17.24
CA GLY A 384 -16.38 2.95 -16.23
C GLY A 384 -17.76 3.57 -16.43
N GLY A 385 -18.20 3.76 -17.68
CA GLY A 385 -19.55 4.20 -18.02
C GLY A 385 -20.64 3.23 -17.54
N LYS A 386 -20.39 1.92 -17.57
CA LYS A 386 -21.28 0.88 -17.04
C LYS A 386 -21.13 0.63 -15.54
N THR A 387 -20.18 1.27 -14.85
CA THR A 387 -19.93 0.97 -13.45
C THR A 387 -20.95 1.64 -12.53
N LEU A 388 -21.76 0.82 -11.86
CA LEU A 388 -22.80 1.20 -10.92
C LEU A 388 -22.23 1.64 -9.56
N LEU A 389 -21.24 0.89 -9.07
CA LEU A 389 -20.68 1.01 -7.72
C LEU A 389 -19.21 0.59 -7.69
N TYR A 390 -18.40 1.35 -6.96
CA TYR A 390 -17.03 1.02 -6.61
C TYR A 390 -16.95 0.61 -5.13
N ILE A 391 -16.31 -0.53 -4.86
CA ILE A 391 -16.16 -1.10 -3.52
C ILE A 391 -14.67 -1.29 -3.22
N GLY A 392 -14.07 -0.34 -2.51
CA GLY A 392 -12.70 -0.43 -2.04
C GLY A 392 -12.54 -1.47 -0.95
N ASP A 393 -12.01 -2.64 -1.32
CA ASP A 393 -11.65 -3.71 -0.40
C ASP A 393 -10.33 -3.38 0.32
N ALA A 394 -10.46 -2.94 1.57
CA ALA A 394 -9.37 -2.48 2.42
C ALA A 394 -9.41 -3.16 3.80
N LEU A 395 -9.93 -4.39 3.91
CA LEU A 395 -9.82 -5.17 5.15
C LEU A 395 -8.35 -5.42 5.49
N TYR A 396 -7.57 -5.81 4.47
CA TYR A 396 -6.11 -5.89 4.53
C TYR A 396 -5.47 -5.04 3.43
N SER A 397 -4.59 -4.12 3.78
CA SER A 397 -3.88 -3.26 2.82
C SER A 397 -2.39 -3.56 2.70
N THR A 398 -1.77 -3.09 1.61
CA THR A 398 -0.34 -3.29 1.34
C THR A 398 0.40 -1.95 1.23
N LEU A 399 1.61 -1.88 1.81
CA LEU A 399 2.41 -0.64 1.87
C LEU A 399 3.69 -0.69 1.02
N ASN A 400 4.46 -1.77 1.06
CA ASN A 400 5.78 -1.74 0.40
C ASN A 400 5.81 -2.46 -0.95
N ASP A 401 4.84 -3.34 -1.18
CA ASP A 401 4.72 -4.13 -2.39
C ASP A 401 3.23 -4.36 -2.71
N HIS A 402 2.97 -5.14 -3.77
CA HIS A 402 1.62 -5.44 -4.24
C HIS A 402 1.03 -6.72 -3.63
N ARG A 403 1.68 -7.32 -2.62
CA ARG A 403 1.45 -8.70 -2.13
C ARG A 403 1.29 -8.80 -0.62
N THR A 404 2.24 -8.28 0.13
CA THR A 404 2.36 -8.42 1.58
C THR A 404 1.38 -7.50 2.28
N ILE A 405 0.50 -8.08 3.10
CA ILE A 405 -0.40 -7.35 4.00
C ILE A 405 0.40 -6.66 5.12
N TYR A 406 -0.07 -5.50 5.57
CA TYR A 406 0.59 -4.72 6.63
C TYR A 406 -0.42 -4.25 7.68
N HIS A 407 0.03 -4.25 8.94
CA HIS A 407 -0.61 -3.46 9.98
C HIS A 407 -0.32 -1.99 9.75
N PHE A 408 -1.38 -1.19 9.68
CA PHE A 408 -1.25 0.25 9.59
C PHE A 408 -1.05 0.83 11.00
N GLN A 409 -0.28 1.90 11.07
CA GLN A 409 0.12 2.54 12.32
C GLN A 409 -0.66 3.81 12.59
N MET A 410 -1.09 4.50 11.53
CA MET A 410 -1.92 5.69 11.66
C MET A 410 -3.23 5.37 12.38
N GLU A 411 -3.78 6.38 13.07
CA GLU A 411 -5.14 6.30 13.61
C GLU A 411 -6.13 5.98 12.48
N PRO A 412 -7.11 5.08 12.70
CA PRO A 412 -7.45 4.34 13.92
C PRO A 412 -6.80 2.94 14.05
N PHE A 413 -5.86 2.58 13.18
CA PHE A 413 -5.42 1.19 13.03
C PHE A 413 -4.45 0.74 14.12
N PHE A 414 -3.56 1.61 14.59
CA PHE A 414 -2.71 1.35 15.77
C PHE A 414 -2.05 -0.03 15.82
N ASP A 415 -1.30 -0.34 14.77
CA ASP A 415 -0.67 -1.64 14.58
C ASP A 415 -1.68 -2.78 14.41
N ASP A 416 -2.72 -2.54 13.63
CA ASP A 416 -3.74 -3.51 13.24
C ASP A 416 -3.97 -3.48 11.73
N TRP A 417 -4.71 -4.46 11.21
CA TRP A 417 -5.18 -4.46 9.83
C TRP A 417 -6.08 -3.24 9.59
N THR A 418 -6.18 -2.87 8.32
CA THR A 418 -6.95 -1.69 7.93
C THR A 418 -8.44 -1.85 8.16
N ASN A 419 -9.00 -3.07 8.23
CA ASN A 419 -10.35 -3.29 8.76
C ASN A 419 -11.42 -2.39 8.11
N SER A 420 -11.28 -2.10 6.81
CA SER A 420 -11.99 -1.02 6.13
C SER A 420 -12.70 -1.47 4.85
N ILE A 421 -13.85 -0.86 4.57
CA ILE A 421 -14.53 -0.91 3.26
C ILE A 421 -14.83 0.52 2.82
N PHE A 422 -14.52 0.85 1.57
CA PHE A 422 -14.86 2.14 0.95
C PHE A 422 -15.94 1.95 -0.11
N LEU A 423 -16.90 2.86 -0.19
CA LEU A 423 -17.98 2.82 -1.18
C LEU A 423 -18.17 4.18 -1.86
N SER A 424 -18.32 4.17 -3.19
CA SER A 424 -18.60 5.38 -3.97
C SER A 424 -19.18 5.08 -5.35
N GLN A 425 -19.83 6.08 -5.94
CA GLN A 425 -20.18 6.12 -7.37
C GLN A 425 -19.21 6.99 -8.19
N ASP A 426 -18.28 7.68 -7.54
CA ASP A 426 -17.28 8.54 -8.15
C ASP A 426 -15.90 7.84 -8.13
N PRO A 427 -15.40 7.38 -9.30
CA PRO A 427 -14.16 6.60 -9.36
C PRO A 427 -12.92 7.40 -8.96
N ILE A 428 -12.93 8.71 -9.22
CA ILE A 428 -11.78 9.56 -8.92
C ILE A 428 -11.78 9.90 -7.44
N ALA A 429 -12.95 10.16 -6.84
CA ALA A 429 -13.06 10.45 -5.42
C ALA A 429 -12.62 9.25 -4.56
N ILE A 430 -13.13 8.04 -4.83
CA ILE A 430 -12.78 6.85 -4.03
C ILE A 430 -11.30 6.50 -4.13
N ASP A 431 -10.71 6.59 -5.32
CA ASP A 431 -9.29 6.35 -5.51
C ASP A 431 -8.45 7.45 -4.85
N SER A 432 -8.91 8.71 -4.83
CA SER A 432 -8.24 9.80 -4.11
C SER A 432 -8.22 9.56 -2.59
N VAL A 433 -9.34 9.11 -2.02
CA VAL A 433 -9.41 8.79 -0.59
C VAL A 433 -8.50 7.59 -0.25
N MET A 434 -8.59 6.48 -0.98
CA MET A 434 -7.71 5.33 -0.73
C MET A 434 -6.22 5.67 -0.96
N TYR A 435 -5.93 6.55 -1.92
CA TYR A 435 -4.58 7.07 -2.13
C TYR A 435 -4.05 7.81 -0.90
N ASP A 436 -4.88 8.69 -0.33
CA ASP A 436 -4.55 9.48 0.85
C ASP A 436 -4.21 8.59 2.06
N PHE A 437 -4.96 7.51 2.29
CA PHE A 437 -4.61 6.50 3.32
C PHE A 437 -3.22 5.89 3.08
N LEU A 438 -2.93 5.45 1.85
CA LEU A 438 -1.61 4.89 1.50
C LEU A 438 -0.50 5.93 1.63
N HIS A 439 -0.76 7.17 1.25
CA HIS A 439 0.19 8.27 1.30
C HIS A 439 0.55 8.63 2.75
N THR A 440 -0.45 8.72 3.64
CA THR A 440 -0.23 9.07 5.06
C THR A 440 0.42 7.94 5.84
N GLU A 441 0.03 6.68 5.63
CA GLU A 441 0.66 5.54 6.30
C GLU A 441 2.11 5.36 5.84
N GLY A 442 2.33 5.47 4.53
CA GLY A 442 3.64 5.39 3.88
C GLY A 442 4.18 3.95 3.71
N PRO A 443 5.19 3.75 2.85
CA PRO A 443 6.02 4.76 2.20
C PRO A 443 5.30 5.61 1.15
N ILE A 444 5.64 6.90 1.08
CA ILE A 444 4.97 7.87 0.18
C ILE A 444 4.98 7.39 -1.28
N PRO A 445 3.81 7.19 -1.92
CA PRO A 445 3.73 6.90 -3.34
C PRO A 445 4.36 8.02 -4.18
N ILE A 446 4.85 7.71 -5.39
CA ILE A 446 5.34 8.79 -6.28
C ILE A 446 4.21 9.74 -6.66
N GLU A 447 4.54 11.01 -6.86
CA GLU A 447 3.58 12.03 -7.31
C GLU A 447 2.80 11.55 -8.53
N GLY A 448 3.51 11.08 -9.56
CA GLY A 448 2.87 10.65 -10.80
C GLY A 448 1.94 9.44 -10.69
N SER A 449 1.89 8.74 -9.56
CA SER A 449 0.87 7.70 -9.34
C SER A 449 -0.54 8.26 -9.15
N GLN A 450 -0.68 9.56 -8.87
CA GLN A 450 -1.95 10.29 -8.87
C GLN A 450 -2.29 10.94 -10.21
N ASN A 451 -1.40 10.85 -11.22
CA ASN A 451 -1.57 11.56 -12.49
C ASN A 451 -2.92 11.26 -13.16
N TYR A 452 -3.38 10.00 -13.09
CA TYR A 452 -4.70 9.65 -13.59
C TYR A 452 -5.83 10.29 -12.74
N LEU A 453 -5.67 10.52 -11.45
CA LEU A 453 -6.69 11.23 -10.67
C LEU A 453 -6.87 12.67 -11.18
N HIS A 454 -5.76 13.36 -11.48
CA HIS A 454 -5.79 14.68 -12.10
C HIS A 454 -6.44 14.65 -13.49
N GLN A 455 -6.10 13.66 -14.33
CA GLN A 455 -6.64 13.57 -15.69
C GLN A 455 -8.06 13.04 -15.74
N GLY A 456 -8.52 12.24 -14.79
CA GLY A 456 -9.94 11.87 -14.68
C GLY A 456 -10.76 13.05 -14.20
N ALA A 457 -10.22 13.84 -13.26
CA ALA A 457 -10.82 15.09 -12.82
C ALA A 457 -10.89 16.13 -13.95
N GLN A 458 -9.83 16.28 -14.73
CA GLN A 458 -9.75 17.20 -15.84
C GLN A 458 -9.09 16.54 -17.06
N PRO A 459 -9.86 15.84 -17.90
CA PRO A 459 -9.31 15.14 -19.07
C PRO A 459 -8.70 16.09 -20.09
N ASP A 460 -7.60 15.64 -20.70
CA ASP A 460 -7.00 16.32 -21.83
C ASP A 460 -7.86 16.17 -23.08
N LEU A 461 -8.03 17.26 -23.82
CA LEU A 461 -8.82 17.28 -25.06
C LEU A 461 -8.16 16.39 -26.13
N GLU A 462 -8.98 15.62 -26.84
CA GLU A 462 -8.56 14.82 -28.01
C GLU A 462 -7.51 13.73 -27.68
N VAL A 463 -7.46 13.23 -26.44
CA VAL A 463 -6.51 12.19 -26.02
C VAL A 463 -7.15 10.80 -25.91
N TYR A 464 -8.27 10.69 -25.21
CA TYR A 464 -8.89 9.43 -24.83
C TYR A 464 -10.14 9.15 -25.68
N ASP A 465 -10.11 8.08 -26.47
CA ASP A 465 -11.23 7.62 -27.34
C ASP A 465 -11.24 6.08 -27.34
N PRO A 466 -11.66 5.46 -26.21
CA PRO A 466 -11.59 4.01 -26.04
C PRO A 466 -12.52 3.21 -26.96
N GLU A 467 -13.54 3.87 -27.51
CA GLU A 467 -14.48 3.33 -28.49
C GLU A 467 -13.98 3.50 -29.94
N ASN A 468 -13.02 4.40 -30.19
CA ASN A 468 -12.50 4.78 -31.50
C ASN A 468 -13.62 5.21 -32.47
N ASP A 469 -14.56 6.03 -31.97
CA ASP A 469 -15.69 6.56 -32.72
C ASP A 469 -15.55 8.07 -33.02
N GLY A 470 -14.47 8.69 -32.53
CA GLY A 470 -14.18 10.12 -32.66
C GLY A 470 -14.81 10.99 -31.57
N ILE A 471 -15.46 10.40 -30.56
CA ILE A 471 -15.97 11.08 -29.38
C ILE A 471 -14.97 10.89 -28.24
N PHE A 472 -14.23 11.96 -27.94
CA PHE A 472 -13.21 11.91 -26.91
C PHE A 472 -13.79 12.17 -25.52
N ILE A 473 -13.27 11.48 -24.51
CA ILE A 473 -13.51 11.79 -23.10
C ILE A 473 -12.94 13.18 -22.83
N SER A 474 -13.85 14.14 -22.67
CA SER A 474 -13.53 15.58 -22.54
C SER A 474 -14.24 16.23 -21.35
N GLU A 475 -15.13 15.49 -20.68
CA GLU A 475 -15.78 15.89 -19.44
C GLU A 475 -15.18 15.14 -18.26
N SER A 476 -15.20 15.77 -17.09
CA SER A 476 -14.74 15.16 -15.85
C SER A 476 -15.49 13.86 -15.55
N ILE A 477 -14.75 12.81 -15.18
CA ILE A 477 -15.32 11.53 -14.77
C ILE A 477 -15.41 11.38 -13.24
N GLY A 478 -15.03 12.42 -12.49
CA GLY A 478 -15.10 12.46 -11.03
C GLY A 478 -14.29 13.61 -10.42
N VAL A 479 -14.35 13.78 -9.10
CA VAL A 479 -13.59 14.82 -8.39
C VAL A 479 -12.31 14.26 -7.76
N HIS A 480 -11.21 15.01 -7.87
CA HIS A 480 -9.96 14.75 -7.16
C HIS A 480 -9.66 15.88 -6.18
N GLU A 481 -9.30 15.52 -4.95
CA GLU A 481 -8.61 16.37 -3.98
C GLU A 481 -7.89 15.51 -2.95
N HIS A 482 -7.01 16.14 -2.18
CA HIS A 482 -6.36 15.53 -1.03
C HIS A 482 -6.91 16.05 0.29
N TRP A 483 -6.88 15.18 1.30
CA TRP A 483 -7.31 15.53 2.65
C TRP A 483 -6.38 16.51 3.36
N ASP A 484 -6.96 17.26 4.29
CA ASP A 484 -6.26 18.06 5.27
C ASP A 484 -5.89 17.22 6.50
N ILE A 485 -4.62 16.85 6.63
CA ILE A 485 -4.12 16.03 7.74
C ILE A 485 -4.20 16.72 9.11
N SER A 486 -4.51 18.03 9.16
CA SER A 486 -4.73 18.74 10.43
C SER A 486 -6.12 18.49 11.03
N GLU A 487 -7.06 18.00 10.22
CA GLU A 487 -8.40 17.60 10.65
C GLU A 487 -8.38 16.13 11.12
N SER A 488 -9.29 15.75 12.01
CA SER A 488 -9.41 14.35 12.44
C SER A 488 -9.72 13.42 11.25
N ILE A 489 -9.16 12.20 11.25
CA ILE A 489 -9.42 11.21 10.19
C ILE A 489 -10.88 10.81 10.05
N PHE A 490 -11.65 10.96 11.13
CA PHE A 490 -13.08 10.69 11.17
C PHE A 490 -13.94 11.86 10.68
N SER A 491 -13.34 13.04 10.48
CA SER A 491 -14.07 14.26 10.15
C SER A 491 -14.31 14.38 8.66
N SER A 492 -15.56 14.67 8.26
CA SER A 492 -15.88 15.11 6.90
C SER A 492 -15.13 16.39 6.50
N GLY A 493 -14.74 17.21 7.48
CA GLY A 493 -13.97 18.44 7.28
C GLY A 493 -12.54 18.24 6.75
N ARG A 494 -12.07 16.99 6.62
CA ARG A 494 -10.82 16.65 5.93
C ARG A 494 -10.82 17.04 4.47
N TYR A 495 -11.98 16.98 3.84
CA TYR A 495 -12.21 17.28 2.44
C TYR A 495 -13.02 18.57 2.30
N SER A 496 -13.11 19.11 1.09
CA SER A 496 -13.82 20.37 0.87
C SER A 496 -15.33 20.22 0.97
N GLY A 497 -15.84 18.99 0.80
CA GLY A 497 -17.25 18.65 0.88
C GLY A 497 -18.05 19.05 -0.36
N TYR A 498 -19.27 18.52 -0.44
CA TYR A 498 -20.19 18.72 -1.57
C TYR A 498 -20.44 20.20 -1.91
N GLU A 499 -20.63 21.06 -0.89
CA GLU A 499 -20.93 22.49 -1.10
C GLU A 499 -19.82 23.25 -1.84
N ASN A 500 -18.58 22.76 -1.75
CA ASN A 500 -17.41 23.35 -2.41
C ASN A 500 -16.96 22.54 -3.64
N GLN A 501 -17.83 21.69 -4.17
CA GLN A 501 -17.55 20.80 -5.31
C GLN A 501 -16.36 19.84 -5.06
N GLY A 502 -16.08 19.51 -3.80
CA GLY A 502 -15.04 18.55 -3.41
C GLY A 502 -15.59 17.15 -3.12
N ILE A 503 -14.76 16.33 -2.48
CA ILE A 503 -15.10 15.00 -1.99
C ILE A 503 -16.03 15.16 -0.77
N ASP A 504 -17.19 14.50 -0.82
CA ASP A 504 -18.14 14.40 0.30
C ASP A 504 -17.80 13.17 1.14
N PHE A 505 -16.88 13.32 2.07
CA PHE A 505 -16.37 12.21 2.87
C PHE A 505 -17.26 11.91 4.07
N ILE A 506 -17.62 10.64 4.22
CA ILE A 506 -18.37 10.13 5.38
C ILE A 506 -17.61 8.99 6.02
N TYR A 507 -17.32 9.13 7.30
CA TYR A 507 -16.82 8.05 8.14
C TYR A 507 -18.00 7.37 8.86
N LEU A 508 -18.02 6.03 8.85
CA LEU A 508 -18.84 5.21 9.71
C LEU A 508 -17.93 4.20 10.40
N GLY A 509 -18.04 4.06 11.70
CA GLY A 509 -17.30 3.04 12.42
C GLY A 509 -17.60 3.09 13.89
N ALA A 510 -16.92 2.26 14.67
CA ALA A 510 -16.95 2.38 16.11
C ALA A 510 -16.64 3.84 16.47
N ASN A 511 -17.50 4.48 17.26
CA ASN A 511 -17.25 5.82 17.76
C ASN A 511 -15.90 5.78 18.48
N PRO A 512 -14.91 6.59 18.07
CA PRO A 512 -13.68 6.71 18.85
C PRO A 512 -14.02 7.04 20.30
N GLU A 513 -15.08 7.84 20.53
CA GLU A 513 -15.56 8.20 21.88
C GLU A 513 -16.09 7.03 22.74
N GLU A 514 -16.47 5.89 22.14
CA GLU A 514 -16.99 4.74 22.89
C GLU A 514 -15.94 3.66 23.16
N SER A 515 -14.79 3.71 22.46
CA SER A 515 -13.69 2.76 22.64
C SER A 515 -12.44 3.54 23.05
N THR A 516 -12.05 3.44 24.32
CA THR A 516 -10.79 4.04 24.79
C THR A 516 -9.65 3.28 24.15
N VAL A 517 -8.88 3.90 23.26
CA VAL A 517 -7.69 3.30 22.64
C VAL A 517 -6.44 3.96 23.22
N ILE A 518 -5.53 3.16 23.75
CA ILE A 518 -4.18 3.60 24.12
C ILE A 518 -3.17 3.13 23.08
N THR A 519 -2.20 3.98 22.76
CA THR A 519 -1.18 3.70 21.74
C THR A 519 0.19 4.16 22.22
N ILE A 520 1.25 3.59 21.65
CA ILE A 520 2.64 3.99 21.92
C ILE A 520 3.12 4.89 20.78
N ASP A 521 3.15 6.20 21.04
CA ASP A 521 3.67 7.21 20.10
C ASP A 521 5.20 7.15 20.03
N GLN A 522 5.83 7.02 21.21
CA GLN A 522 7.27 6.88 21.31
C GLN A 522 7.62 5.64 22.14
N PRO A 523 8.54 4.79 21.71
CA PRO A 523 9.29 4.87 20.45
C PRO A 523 8.44 4.42 19.25
N ALA A 524 8.45 5.22 18.18
CA ALA A 524 7.73 4.94 16.94
C ALA A 524 8.28 3.68 16.23
N TYR A 525 7.44 3.04 15.40
CA TYR A 525 7.83 1.84 14.65
C TYR A 525 8.97 2.16 13.69
N HIS A 526 9.92 1.24 13.54
CA HIS A 526 10.97 1.35 12.53
C HIS A 526 11.84 2.61 12.66
N HIS A 527 11.95 3.19 13.86
CA HIS A 527 12.78 4.35 14.14
C HIS A 527 14.01 3.99 14.96
N LEU A 528 15.10 4.74 14.75
CA LEU A 528 16.26 4.72 15.63
C LEU A 528 16.13 5.87 16.63
N TYR A 529 16.26 5.58 17.91
CA TYR A 529 16.38 6.57 18.98
C TYR A 529 17.76 6.49 19.61
N VAL A 530 18.35 7.64 19.91
CA VAL A 530 19.59 7.75 20.69
C VAL A 530 19.34 8.71 21.84
N SER A 531 19.42 8.22 23.07
CA SER A 531 19.17 9.00 24.29
C SER A 531 17.88 9.81 24.20
N ASN A 532 16.77 9.12 23.94
CA ASN A 532 15.42 9.68 23.82
C ASN A 532 15.15 10.53 22.57
N MET A 533 16.14 10.76 21.72
CA MET A 533 15.98 11.58 20.51
C MET A 533 15.83 10.68 19.28
N PRO A 534 14.78 10.85 18.45
CA PRO A 534 14.70 10.17 17.17
C PRO A 534 15.86 10.63 16.29
N VAL A 535 16.53 9.66 15.67
CA VAL A 535 17.61 9.88 14.71
C VAL A 535 17.03 9.67 13.32
N ASN A 536 16.73 10.78 12.66
CA ASN A 536 16.32 10.75 11.27
C ASN A 536 17.54 10.43 10.41
N PHE A 537 17.58 9.20 9.90
CA PHE A 537 18.63 8.75 9.01
C PHE A 537 18.16 8.88 7.56
N SER A 538 18.69 9.87 6.85
CA SER A 538 18.47 10.01 5.41
C SER A 538 19.61 9.32 4.65
N ILE A 539 19.24 8.32 3.83
CA ILE A 539 20.13 7.81 2.79
C ILE A 539 19.86 8.71 1.56
N ARG A 540 20.87 8.99 0.73
CA ARG A 540 20.83 9.95 -0.39
C ARG A 540 19.69 9.78 -1.44
N TRP A 541 18.80 8.80 -1.26
CA TRP A 541 17.68 8.44 -2.15
C TRP A 541 16.36 8.16 -1.39
N LYS A 542 16.33 8.32 -0.06
CA LYS A 542 15.14 8.13 0.77
C LYS A 542 15.26 9.04 1.99
N ASP A 543 14.37 10.03 2.10
CA ASP A 543 14.47 11.05 3.14
C ASP A 543 14.21 10.51 4.56
N TYR A 544 13.66 9.31 4.66
CA TYR A 544 13.54 8.56 5.91
C TYR A 544 13.85 7.07 5.67
N TYR A 545 14.98 6.59 6.22
CA TYR A 545 15.22 5.16 6.32
C TYR A 545 14.45 4.60 7.51
N LEU A 546 13.33 3.93 7.21
CA LEU A 546 12.63 3.09 8.18
C LEU A 546 13.53 1.87 8.49
N PHE A 547 13.93 1.75 9.76
CA PHE A 547 14.70 0.62 10.25
C PHE A 547 13.83 -0.64 10.26
N PRO A 548 14.39 -1.83 9.98
CA PRO A 548 13.61 -3.08 10.01
C PRO A 548 13.06 -3.45 11.40
N ALA A 549 13.40 -2.69 12.43
CA ALA A 549 12.82 -2.74 13.78
C ALA A 549 13.02 -1.36 14.42
N THR A 550 12.23 -1.02 15.43
CA THR A 550 12.53 0.11 16.31
C THR A 550 13.80 -0.19 17.12
N ILE A 551 14.79 0.69 17.05
CA ILE A 551 16.06 0.54 17.76
C ILE A 551 16.21 1.70 18.73
N VAL A 552 16.49 1.40 20.00
CA VAL A 552 16.73 2.39 21.04
C VAL A 552 18.15 2.22 21.57
N ILE A 553 18.94 3.30 21.56
CA ILE A 553 20.27 3.34 22.16
C ILE A 553 20.24 4.27 23.38
N GLY A 554 20.31 3.71 24.59
CA GLY A 554 20.21 4.43 25.85
C GLY A 554 18.76 4.63 26.34
N ALA A 555 18.55 5.67 27.15
CA ALA A 555 17.24 5.98 27.72
C ALA A 555 16.20 6.34 26.65
N ILE A 556 14.94 6.01 26.89
CA ILE A 556 13.79 6.36 26.03
C ILE A 556 12.57 6.67 26.88
N THR A 557 11.84 7.73 26.55
CA THR A 557 10.51 7.99 27.07
C THR A 557 9.52 7.19 26.23
N VAL A 558 8.80 6.28 26.88
CA VAL A 558 7.61 5.66 26.32
C VAL A 558 6.49 6.68 26.45
N LYS A 559 6.06 7.24 25.32
CA LYS A 559 4.97 8.22 25.27
C LYS A 559 3.71 7.55 24.78
N THR A 560 2.60 7.87 25.41
CA THR A 560 1.31 7.30 25.04
C THR A 560 0.38 8.35 24.44
N ILE A 561 -0.48 7.92 23.53
CA ILE A 561 -1.62 8.71 23.05
C ILE A 561 -2.88 7.94 23.42
N ILE A 562 -3.86 8.65 23.97
CA ILE A 562 -5.16 8.12 24.31
C ILE A 562 -6.21 8.77 23.41
N ILE A 563 -7.08 7.94 22.86
CA ILE A 563 -8.16 8.34 21.99
C ILE A 563 -9.49 7.80 22.54
N PRO A 564 -10.51 8.67 22.70
CA PRO A 564 -10.41 10.13 22.60
C PRO A 564 -9.52 10.67 23.73
N SER A 565 -8.94 11.85 23.57
CA SER A 565 -8.16 12.49 24.66
C SER A 565 -9.00 12.79 25.92
N THR A 566 -10.32 12.68 25.80
CA THR A 566 -11.32 12.79 26.87
C THR A 566 -11.72 11.45 27.49
N ALA A 567 -11.08 10.34 27.12
CA ALA A 567 -11.40 9.03 27.68
C ALA A 567 -11.18 9.01 29.19
N ASN A 568 -12.09 8.37 29.91
CA ASN A 568 -11.92 8.15 31.35
C ASN A 568 -10.92 6.99 31.55
N ILE A 569 -9.75 7.29 32.09
CA ILE A 569 -8.71 6.31 32.44
C ILE A 569 -8.30 6.54 33.88
N ASP A 570 -8.35 5.48 34.69
CA ASP A 570 -7.92 5.53 36.09
C ASP A 570 -6.38 5.50 36.18
N HIS A 571 -5.75 4.64 35.37
CA HIS A 571 -4.30 4.55 35.28
C HIS A 571 -3.84 3.87 33.98
N VAL A 572 -2.57 4.07 33.65
CA VAL A 572 -1.85 3.39 32.58
C VAL A 572 -0.69 2.60 33.16
N ASP A 573 -0.63 1.31 32.84
CA ASP A 573 0.46 0.43 33.23
C ASP A 573 1.45 0.20 32.09
N PHE A 574 2.73 0.31 32.39
CA PHE A 574 3.83 0.12 31.47
C PHE A 574 4.58 -1.16 31.82
N PHE A 575 4.66 -2.09 30.87
CA PHE A 575 5.36 -3.36 31.02
C PHE A 575 6.55 -3.46 30.05
N VAL A 576 7.57 -4.19 30.47
CA VAL A 576 8.64 -4.68 29.61
C VAL A 576 8.68 -6.19 29.73
N ASP A 577 8.50 -6.89 28.61
CA ASP A 577 8.50 -8.36 28.53
C ASP A 577 7.54 -9.00 29.55
N GLY A 578 6.35 -8.41 29.70
CA GLY A 578 5.31 -8.83 30.64
C GLY A 578 5.55 -8.46 32.10
N VAL A 579 6.64 -7.74 32.42
CA VAL A 579 6.95 -7.30 33.80
C VAL A 579 6.57 -5.83 33.96
N LEU A 580 5.67 -5.54 34.92
CA LEU A 580 5.24 -4.19 35.26
C LEU A 580 6.44 -3.33 35.70
N GLN A 581 6.61 -2.17 35.06
CA GLN A 581 7.68 -1.21 35.33
C GLN A 581 7.18 0.06 36.01
N LYS A 582 6.02 0.58 35.58
CA LYS A 582 5.40 1.78 36.13
C LYS A 582 3.88 1.66 35.98
N GLN A 583 3.16 2.08 37.00
CA GLN A 583 1.75 2.46 36.92
C GLN A 583 1.70 3.99 37.02
N ASP A 584 0.97 4.64 36.13
CA ASP A 584 0.85 6.09 36.04
C ASP A 584 -0.61 6.51 36.10
N ASP A 585 -0.98 7.34 37.06
CA ASP A 585 -2.34 7.82 37.32
C ASP A 585 -2.54 9.30 36.93
N GLU A 586 -1.51 9.94 36.36
CA GLU A 586 -1.54 11.34 35.95
C GLU A 586 -1.28 11.52 34.44
N PHE A 587 -2.20 12.16 33.73
CA PHE A 587 -2.03 12.53 32.32
C PHE A 587 -1.06 13.73 32.15
N PRO A 588 -0.15 13.75 31.15
CA PRO A 588 0.06 12.73 30.12
C PRO A 588 0.80 11.50 30.65
N TYR A 589 0.30 10.31 30.32
CA TYR A 589 0.87 9.05 30.80
C TYR A 589 2.16 8.74 30.02
N ASP A 590 3.29 9.06 30.64
CA ASP A 590 4.62 8.92 30.05
C ASP A 590 5.55 8.19 31.03
N TRP A 591 6.33 7.25 30.50
CA TRP A 591 7.31 6.51 31.29
C TRP A 591 8.72 6.66 30.73
N ASN A 592 9.64 7.20 31.54
CA ASN A 592 11.06 7.29 31.17
C ASN A 592 11.80 5.98 31.49
N TRP A 593 12.01 5.15 30.46
CA TRP A 593 12.77 3.91 30.56
C TRP A 593 14.28 4.18 30.51
N THR A 594 14.89 4.26 31.70
CA THR A 594 16.33 4.55 31.88
C THR A 594 17.18 3.34 32.26
N SER A 595 16.56 2.23 32.66
CA SER A 595 17.29 1.02 33.08
C SER A 595 18.08 0.43 31.91
N MET A 596 19.28 -0.07 32.19
CA MET A 596 20.12 -0.67 31.16
C MET A 596 19.53 -2.02 30.72
N SER A 597 19.27 -2.16 29.43
CA SER A 597 18.77 -3.41 28.84
C SER A 597 19.42 -3.66 27.48
N PHE A 598 19.55 -4.93 27.10
CA PHE A 598 20.20 -5.33 25.86
C PHE A 598 19.43 -6.46 25.19
N GLY A 599 19.00 -6.22 23.96
CA GLY A 599 18.33 -7.22 23.13
C GLY A 599 16.95 -6.78 22.67
N SER A 600 16.19 -7.74 22.18
CA SER A 600 14.79 -7.54 21.78
C SER A 600 13.91 -7.50 23.02
N HIS A 601 12.96 -6.58 23.03
CA HIS A 601 11.98 -6.39 24.09
C HIS A 601 10.61 -6.11 23.49
N ILE A 602 9.56 -6.47 24.23
CA ILE A 602 8.19 -6.05 23.97
C ILE A 602 7.79 -5.06 25.06
N LEU A 603 7.52 -3.82 24.67
CA LEU A 603 6.79 -2.89 25.51
C LEU A 603 5.30 -3.21 25.40
N THR A 604 4.62 -3.29 26.54
CA THR A 604 3.16 -3.37 26.58
C THR A 604 2.67 -2.21 27.44
N VAL A 605 1.65 -1.51 26.98
CA VAL A 605 0.99 -0.41 27.69
C VAL A 605 -0.49 -0.74 27.80
N THR A 606 -1.04 -0.75 29.00
CA THR A 606 -2.47 -1.04 29.22
C THR A 606 -3.14 0.16 29.88
N ALA A 607 -4.27 0.60 29.34
CA ALA A 607 -5.15 1.57 29.96
C ALA A 607 -6.27 0.82 30.69
N SER A 608 -6.60 1.30 31.90
CA SER A 608 -7.62 0.69 32.75
C SER A 608 -8.65 1.73 33.22
N TYR A 609 -9.92 1.32 33.32
CA TYR A 609 -11.02 2.09 33.88
C TYR A 609 -11.96 1.16 34.64
N ASP A 610 -12.38 1.53 35.85
CA ASP A 610 -13.23 0.74 36.75
C ASP A 610 -12.66 -0.68 37.01
N ASP A 611 -11.35 -0.75 37.24
CA ASP A 611 -10.57 -1.99 37.44
C ASP A 611 -10.58 -3.00 36.27
N GLU A 612 -11.11 -2.62 35.09
CA GLU A 612 -11.04 -3.41 33.85
C GLU A 612 -10.05 -2.79 32.84
N ILE A 613 -9.32 -3.64 32.11
CA ILE A 613 -8.44 -3.20 31.03
C ILE A 613 -9.31 -2.78 29.84
N THR A 614 -9.27 -1.50 29.48
CA THR A 614 -10.05 -0.95 28.37
C THR A 614 -9.30 -1.00 27.04
N SER A 615 -7.96 -0.89 27.05
CA SER A 615 -7.14 -1.05 25.85
C SER A 615 -5.71 -1.44 26.18
N THR A 616 -5.07 -2.12 25.23
CA THR A 616 -3.66 -2.53 25.30
C THR A 616 -2.95 -2.18 24.00
N ALA A 617 -1.75 -1.61 24.09
CA ALA A 617 -0.84 -1.40 22.98
C ALA A 617 0.49 -2.10 23.23
N GLU A 618 1.10 -2.59 22.15
CA GLU A 618 2.42 -3.20 22.20
C GLU A 618 3.42 -2.52 21.27
N ARG A 619 4.70 -2.63 21.59
CA ARG A 619 5.81 -2.16 20.75
C ARG A 619 7.01 -3.09 20.89
N ALA A 620 7.27 -3.85 19.84
CA ALA A 620 8.52 -4.60 19.72
C ALA A 620 9.68 -3.65 19.37
N LEU A 621 10.77 -3.73 20.12
CA LEU A 621 11.97 -2.93 19.86
C LEU A 621 13.25 -3.67 20.24
N ILE A 622 14.38 -3.15 19.76
CA ILE A 622 15.72 -3.58 20.16
C ILE A 622 16.32 -2.46 21.00
N LYS A 623 16.60 -2.73 22.28
CA LYS A 623 17.27 -1.77 23.16
C LYS A 623 18.75 -2.12 23.34
N LEU A 624 19.59 -1.09 23.26
CA LEU A 624 21.03 -1.15 23.42
C LEU A 624 21.44 -0.11 24.47
N PHE A 625 21.79 -0.58 25.66
CA PHE A 625 22.26 0.22 26.81
C PHE A 625 21.19 0.95 27.61
#